data_AF-A0A972UPH7-F1
#
_entry.id   AF-A0A972UPH7-F1
#
_cell.length_a   1.000
_cell.length_b   1.000
_cell.length_c   1.000
_cell.angle_alpha   90.00
_cell.angle_beta   90.00
_cell.angle_gamma   90.00
#
_symmetry.space_group_name_H-M   'P 1'
#
loop_
_entity.id
_entity.type
_entity.pdbx_description
1 polymer ?
#
loop_
_entity_poly.entity_id
_entity_poly.type
_entity_poly.pdbx_seq_one_letter_code
_entity_poly.pdbx_strand_id
1 'polypeptide(L)'
;MSDTEPVVRALLEFLGVDWNAAVLDHSSQARRPEMINTPSYHQVAEPIYQRSRLRWPNYADQLSGALEILTPDIERFGYTDGGPAAKE
;
A
#
# COMPACT_ATOMS: atom_id res chain seq x y z
N MET A 1 -13.10 -1.37 -5.91
CA MET A 1 -12.73 -0.90 -4.55
C MET A 1 -11.80 -1.93 -3.91
N SER A 2 -10.60 -1.56 -3.45
CA SER A 2 -9.77 -2.47 -2.65
C SER A 2 -10.37 -2.54 -1.26
N ASP A 3 -11.00 -3.66 -0.91
CA ASP A 3 -11.64 -3.81 0.39
C ASP A 3 -10.57 -4.09 1.46
N THR A 4 -10.44 -3.19 2.43
CA THR A 4 -9.36 -3.23 3.44
C THR A 4 -9.66 -4.28 4.51
N GLU A 5 -10.92 -4.45 4.88
CA GLU A 5 -11.31 -5.35 5.96
C GLU A 5 -11.01 -6.83 5.66
N PRO A 6 -11.34 -7.39 4.49
CA PRO A 6 -11.01 -8.78 4.17
C PRO A 6 -9.50 -9.07 4.23
N VAL A 7 -8.68 -8.12 3.77
CA VAL A 7 -7.21 -8.24 3.80
C VAL A 7 -6.70 -8.22 5.23
N VAL A 8 -7.18 -7.30 6.06
CA VAL A 8 -6.75 -7.21 7.47
C VAL A 8 -7.22 -8.43 8.27
N ARG A 9 -8.43 -8.95 8.00
CA ARG A 9 -8.92 -10.18 8.63
C ARG A 9 -8.03 -11.38 8.31
N ALA A 10 -7.72 -11.60 7.03
CA ALA A 10 -6.83 -12.68 6.61
C ALA A 10 -5.43 -12.55 7.22
N LEU A 11 -4.92 -11.32 7.35
CA LEU A 11 -3.65 -11.05 8.01
C LEU A 11 -3.69 -11.40 9.51
N LEU A 12 -4.72 -10.98 10.24
CA LEU A 12 -4.85 -11.27 11.67
C LEU A 12 -5.04 -12.77 11.93
N GLU A 13 -5.80 -13.45 11.09
CA GLU A 13 -5.94 -14.91 11.12
C GLU A 13 -4.58 -15.61 10.91
N PHE A 14 -3.82 -15.19 9.90
CA PHE A 14 -2.46 -15.70 9.65
C PHE A 14 -1.54 -15.50 10.86
N LEU A 15 -1.66 -14.38 11.57
CA LEU A 15 -0.89 -14.08 12.78
C LEU A 15 -1.44 -14.75 14.04
N GLY A 16 -2.63 -15.36 13.99
CA GLY A 16 -3.31 -15.95 15.14
C GLY A 16 -3.77 -14.92 16.19
N VAL A 17 -4.11 -13.71 15.77
CA VAL A 17 -4.55 -12.61 16.65
C VAL A 17 -6.05 -12.32 16.45
N ASP A 18 -6.75 -12.02 17.54
CA ASP A 18 -8.18 -11.73 17.52
C ASP A 18 -8.54 -10.46 16.74
N TRP A 19 -9.69 -10.49 16.08
CA TRP A 19 -10.26 -9.34 15.39
C TRP A 19 -10.70 -8.24 16.37
N ASN A 20 -10.36 -6.99 16.06
CA ASN A 20 -10.90 -5.81 16.72
C ASN A 20 -11.21 -4.74 15.67
N ALA A 21 -12.43 -4.21 15.63
CA ALA A 21 -12.83 -3.20 14.64
C ALA A 21 -11.95 -1.93 14.64
N ALA A 22 -11.26 -1.63 15.75
CA ALA A 22 -10.32 -0.52 15.84
C ALA A 22 -9.14 -0.62 14.85
N VAL A 23 -8.82 -1.81 14.34
CA VAL A 23 -7.75 -1.98 13.33
C VAL A 23 -8.05 -1.28 12.00
N LEU A 24 -9.32 -1.00 11.72
CA LEU A 24 -9.73 -0.26 10.53
C LEU A 24 -9.63 1.26 10.73
N ASP A 25 -9.58 1.74 11.96
CA ASP A 25 -9.45 3.16 12.29
C ASP A 25 -7.99 3.56 12.59
N HIS A 26 -7.09 3.20 11.67
CA HIS A 26 -5.67 3.55 11.78
C HIS A 26 -5.44 5.08 11.71
N SER A 27 -6.32 5.80 10.99
CA SER A 27 -6.16 7.24 10.73
C SER A 27 -6.38 8.09 11.98
N SER A 28 -7.28 7.70 12.89
CA SER A 28 -7.49 8.41 14.15
C SER A 28 -6.33 8.21 15.12
N GLN A 29 -5.72 7.02 15.13
CA GLN A 29 -4.55 6.69 15.96
C GLN A 29 -3.29 7.41 15.47
N ALA A 30 -3.11 7.52 14.15
CA ALA A 30 -1.98 8.19 13.53
C ALA A 30 -1.99 9.72 13.68
N ARG A 31 -3.14 10.33 14.02
CA ARG A 31 -3.25 11.79 14.28
C ARG A 31 -2.72 12.22 15.64
N ARG A 32 -2.25 11.29 16.48
CA ARG A 32 -1.58 11.60 17.76
C ARG A 32 -0.15 12.08 17.46
N PRO A 33 0.12 13.40 17.51
CA PRO A 33 1.37 13.99 16.99
C PRO A 33 2.63 13.55 17.75
N GLU A 34 2.45 13.04 18.97
CA GLU A 34 3.52 12.68 19.89
C GLU A 34 4.23 11.36 19.51
N MET A 35 3.73 10.61 18.52
CA MET A 35 4.11 9.20 18.36
C MET A 35 4.82 8.83 17.04
N ILE A 36 4.81 9.68 16.00
CA ILE A 36 5.34 9.30 14.67
C ILE A 36 6.09 10.47 14.02
N ASN A 37 7.43 10.44 14.08
CA ASN A 37 8.33 11.37 13.39
C ASN A 37 8.96 10.73 12.16
N THR A 38 8.13 10.26 11.21
CA THR A 38 8.58 9.66 9.95
C THR A 38 8.10 10.46 8.74
N PRO A 39 8.82 10.46 7.61
CA PRO A 39 8.40 11.15 6.38
C PRO A 39 7.03 10.69 5.84
N SER A 40 6.56 9.50 6.25
CA SER A 40 5.26 8.94 5.90
C SER A 40 4.10 9.41 6.78
N TYR A 41 4.35 10.17 7.85
CA TYR A 41 3.32 10.59 8.83
C TYR A 41 2.06 11.16 8.17
N HIS A 42 2.25 12.14 7.27
CA HIS A 42 1.15 12.79 6.57
C HIS A 42 0.31 11.82 5.74
N GLN A 43 0.92 10.76 5.20
CA GLN A 43 0.24 9.76 4.38
C GLN A 43 -0.49 8.71 5.24
N VAL A 44 0.09 8.31 6.38
CA VAL A 44 -0.49 7.30 7.29
C VAL A 44 -1.69 7.84 8.08
N ALA A 45 -1.73 9.16 8.31
CA ALA A 45 -2.83 9.84 8.98
C ALA A 45 -4.09 10.05 8.09
N GLU A 46 -3.99 9.74 6.80
CA GLU A 46 -5.13 9.79 5.87
C GLU A 46 -5.89 8.46 5.83
N PRO A 47 -7.19 8.47 5.47
CA PRO A 47 -7.91 7.24 5.14
C PRO A 47 -7.23 6.47 4.00
N ILE A 48 -7.46 5.15 3.93
CA ILE A 48 -6.97 4.34 2.82
C ILE A 48 -7.39 4.96 1.48
N TYR A 49 -6.40 5.26 0.64
CA TYR A 49 -6.60 5.91 -0.66
C TYR A 49 -5.87 5.13 -1.77
N GLN A 50 -6.30 5.34 -3.01
CA GLN A 50 -5.67 4.74 -4.19
C GLN A 50 -4.80 5.72 -4.99
N ARG A 51 -4.78 7.01 -4.63
CA ARG A 51 -4.11 8.08 -5.40
C ARG A 51 -2.59 7.92 -5.53
N SER A 52 -1.96 7.06 -4.73
CA SER A 52 -0.52 6.76 -4.85
C SER A 52 -0.22 5.63 -5.84
N ARG A 53 -1.24 4.87 -6.26
CA ARG A 53 -1.07 3.83 -7.28
C ARG A 53 -0.70 4.49 -8.61
N LEU A 54 0.17 3.83 -9.37
CA LEU A 54 0.53 4.23 -10.73
C LEU A 54 1.07 5.68 -10.86
N ARG A 55 1.78 6.20 -9.86
CA ARG A 55 2.49 7.49 -9.99
C ARG A 55 3.83 7.38 -10.70
N TRP A 56 4.47 6.21 -10.62
CA TRP A 56 5.79 5.95 -11.20
C TRP A 56 5.85 6.09 -12.73
N PRO A 57 4.80 5.83 -13.54
CA PRO A 57 4.87 5.96 -15.00
C PRO A 57 5.21 7.39 -15.46
N ASN A 58 4.86 8.41 -14.67
CA ASN A 58 5.24 9.80 -14.94
C ASN A 58 6.77 10.02 -14.91
N TYR A 59 7.52 9.05 -14.37
CA TYR A 59 8.97 9.07 -14.23
C TYR A 59 9.62 7.87 -14.93
N ALA A 60 8.89 7.20 -15.84
CA ALA A 60 9.37 5.97 -16.48
C ALA A 60 10.71 6.17 -17.20
N ASP A 61 10.87 7.30 -17.89
CA ASP A 61 12.10 7.62 -18.62
C ASP A 61 13.31 7.71 -17.68
N GLN A 62 13.15 8.39 -16.54
CA GLN A 62 14.18 8.54 -15.52
C GLN A 62 14.46 7.23 -14.78
N LEU A 63 13.49 6.32 -14.73
CA LEU A 63 13.59 5.02 -14.08
C LEU A 63 14.04 3.89 -15.01
N SER A 64 14.18 4.14 -16.32
CA SER A 64 14.50 3.14 -17.35
C SER A 64 15.64 2.20 -16.95
N GLY A 65 16.80 2.72 -16.53
CA GLY A 65 17.93 1.89 -16.09
C GLY A 65 17.65 1.08 -14.82
N ALA A 66 16.78 1.57 -13.92
CA ALA A 66 16.36 0.80 -12.76
C ALA A 66 15.34 -0.28 -13.11
N LEU A 67 14.46 -0.03 -14.09
CA LEU A 67 13.46 -1.00 -14.56
C LEU A 67 14.13 -2.23 -15.16
N GLU A 68 15.24 -2.08 -15.89
CA GLU A 68 16.03 -3.21 -16.41
C GLU A 68 16.51 -4.13 -15.28
N ILE A 69 17.02 -3.54 -14.18
CA ILE A 69 17.49 -4.28 -13.00
C ILE A 69 16.32 -4.98 -12.29
N LEU A 70 15.16 -4.30 -12.20
CA LEU A 70 14.01 -4.78 -11.44
C LEU A 70 13.09 -5.72 -12.23
N THR A 71 13.24 -5.84 -13.55
CA THR A 71 12.38 -6.67 -14.41
C THR A 71 12.20 -8.10 -13.89
N PRO A 72 13.26 -8.83 -13.48
CA PRO A 72 13.10 -10.20 -12.98
C PRO A 72 12.21 -10.29 -11.73
N ASP A 73 12.30 -9.30 -10.83
CA ASP A 73 11.46 -9.25 -9.63
C ASP A 73 10.04 -8.81 -9.96
N ILE A 74 9.86 -7.84 -10.86
CA ILE A 74 8.55 -7.42 -11.37
C ILE A 74 7.80 -8.63 -11.93
N GLU A 75 8.47 -9.46 -12.73
CA GLU A 75 7.89 -10.71 -13.27
C GLU A 75 7.63 -11.74 -12.16
N ARG A 76 8.61 -11.97 -11.29
CA ARG A 76 8.50 -12.94 -10.19
C ARG A 76 7.33 -12.64 -9.26
N PHE A 77 7.05 -11.37 -8.98
CA PHE A 77 5.94 -10.95 -8.12
C PHE A 77 4.62 -10.70 -8.90
N GLY A 78 4.61 -10.90 -10.22
CA GLY A 78 3.40 -10.82 -11.05
C GLY A 78 2.93 -9.40 -11.37
N TYR A 79 3.84 -8.42 -11.42
CA TYR A 79 3.52 -7.02 -11.73
C TYR A 79 3.58 -6.68 -13.24
N THR A 80 3.47 -7.68 -14.13
CA THR A 80 3.66 -7.55 -15.59
C THR A 80 2.57 -6.77 -16.32
N ASP A 81 1.36 -6.67 -15.74
CA ASP A 81 0.17 -6.13 -16.42
C ASP A 81 -0.12 -4.65 -16.07
N GLY A 82 0.89 -3.90 -15.62
CA GLY A 82 0.70 -2.49 -15.22
C GLY A 82 0.06 -2.32 -13.84
N GLY A 83 0.38 -3.21 -12.89
CA GLY A 83 -0.16 -3.19 -11.52
C GLY A 83 -1.63 -3.66 -11.43
N PRO A 84 -2.12 -4.03 -10.24
CA PRO A 84 -3.37 -4.78 -10.09
C PRO A 84 -4.55 -4.02 -10.68
N ALA A 85 -5.03 -4.46 -11.84
CA ALA A 85 -6.24 -4.09 -12.56
C ALA A 85 -6.85 -2.72 -12.18
N ALA A 86 -6.78 -1.78 -13.12
CA ALA A 86 -7.96 -0.98 -13.39
C ALA A 86 -9.05 -1.96 -13.87
N LYS A 87 -9.90 -2.41 -12.95
CA LYS A 87 -11.22 -2.92 -13.25
C LYS A 87 -12.18 -2.20 -12.31
N GLU A 88 -12.98 -1.35 -12.97
CA GLU A 88 -14.27 -0.73 -12.62
C GLU A 88 -14.70 -0.77 -11.14
#